data_AF-A0A4R7VHL3-F1
#
_entry.id   AF-A0A4R7VHL3-F1
#
_cell.length_a   1.000
_cell.length_b   1.000
_cell.length_c   1.000
_cell.angle_alpha   90.00
_cell.angle_beta   90.00
_cell.angle_gamma   90.00
#
_symmetry.space_group_name_H-M   'P 1'
#
loop_
_entity.id
_entity.type
_entity.pdbx_description
1 polymer ?
#
loop_
_entity_poly.entity_id
_entity_poly.type
_entity_poly.pdbx_seq_one_letter_code
_entity_poly.pdbx_strand_id
1 'polypeptide(L)'
;MMGCDMGQQSHSLAEAGDHDGGDEDLRRSARETRAALGRLRVRVASRDGTVSAVLTGDGRLADLTFHAGAFDHGPVGLAGLVVETVGEAYRMAGRQVTAALRPLLDLPFDPGTGGPACGHATAPAFGDLVREHRRRTGWSQQELADKACLGVRGLRKIETGGVVSPRPATVRLLSDALGLDGERREAFFLAASISRG
;
A
#
# COMPACT_ATOMS: atom_id res chain seq x y z
N MET A 1 -86.07 -5.01 -17.49
CA MET A 1 -85.75 -4.14 -18.64
C MET A 1 -84.52 -3.34 -18.25
N MET A 2 -83.51 -3.36 -19.13
CA MET A 2 -82.15 -2.82 -18.97
C MET A 2 -82.03 -1.33 -18.66
N GLY A 3 -80.90 -0.98 -18.04
CA GLY A 3 -80.12 0.26 -18.23
C GLY A 3 -80.22 1.28 -17.09
N CYS A 4 -79.18 2.00 -16.66
CA CYS A 4 -77.76 2.07 -17.01
C CYS A 4 -77.02 2.87 -15.90
N ASP A 5 -75.75 2.50 -15.69
CA ASP A 5 -74.57 3.36 -15.52
C ASP A 5 -74.32 4.27 -14.29
N MET A 6 -73.01 4.33 -13.99
CA MET A 6 -72.20 5.32 -13.26
C MET A 6 -72.14 5.31 -11.72
N GLY A 7 -70.95 4.87 -11.26
CA GLY A 7 -70.11 5.77 -10.48
C GLY A 7 -69.86 5.37 -9.03
N GLN A 8 -68.75 4.65 -8.79
CA GLN A 8 -67.88 4.95 -7.65
C GLN A 8 -66.49 4.32 -7.82
N GLN A 9 -65.52 5.21 -8.09
CA GLN A 9 -64.10 5.00 -7.86
C GLN A 9 -63.81 5.05 -6.35
N SER A 10 -62.87 4.23 -5.88
CA SER A 10 -61.91 4.51 -4.80
C SER A 10 -60.90 3.36 -4.77
N HIS A 11 -59.68 3.57 -5.31
CA HIS A 11 -58.43 3.78 -4.55
C HIS A 11 -58.01 2.55 -3.72
N SER A 12 -57.01 1.76 -4.15
CA SER A 12 -55.56 1.99 -4.02
C SER A 12 -55.03 1.85 -2.58
N LEU A 13 -54.16 0.85 -2.39
CA LEU A 13 -53.07 0.62 -1.40
C LEU A 13 -53.08 -0.88 -1.06
N ALA A 14 -51.99 -1.62 -0.86
CA ALA A 14 -50.56 -1.38 -0.98
C ALA A 14 -49.91 -2.77 -0.86
N GLU A 15 -49.19 -3.24 -1.88
CA GLU A 15 -48.19 -4.31 -1.69
C GLU A 15 -46.85 -3.84 -2.27
N ALA A 16 -46.28 -2.87 -1.58
CA ALA A 16 -44.88 -2.49 -1.69
C ALA A 16 -44.19 -2.97 -0.42
N GLY A 17 -43.65 -4.20 -0.45
CA GLY A 17 -43.00 -4.77 0.72
C GLY A 17 -42.10 -5.93 0.34
N ASP A 18 -40.89 -5.61 -0.16
CA ASP A 18 -39.68 -6.43 0.09
C ASP A 18 -38.34 -5.77 -0.32
N HIS A 19 -38.27 -4.45 -0.50
CA HIS A 19 -37.03 -3.74 -0.88
C HIS A 19 -36.41 -2.87 0.23
N ASP A 20 -37.06 -2.74 1.39
CA ASP A 20 -36.59 -1.87 2.48
C ASP A 20 -35.60 -2.59 3.44
N GLY A 21 -35.75 -3.91 3.62
CA GLY A 21 -34.93 -4.68 4.57
C GLY A 21 -33.46 -4.81 4.19
N GLY A 22 -33.15 -5.06 2.91
CA GLY A 22 -31.76 -5.16 2.44
C GLY A 22 -31.00 -3.83 2.51
N ASP A 23 -31.70 -2.72 2.31
CA ASP A 23 -31.14 -1.37 2.39
C ASP A 23 -30.86 -0.98 3.85
N GLU A 24 -31.73 -1.38 4.79
CA GLU A 24 -31.55 -1.14 6.21
C GLU A 24 -30.40 -1.96 6.82
N ASP A 25 -30.26 -3.23 6.42
CA ASP A 25 -29.16 -4.10 6.84
C ASP A 25 -27.81 -3.66 6.27
N LEU A 26 -27.77 -3.23 5.00
CA LEU A 26 -26.57 -2.64 4.41
C LEU A 26 -26.16 -1.34 5.13
N ARG A 27 -27.13 -0.47 5.46
CA ARG A 27 -26.88 0.75 6.25
C ARG A 27 -26.39 0.42 7.66
N ARG A 28 -26.90 -0.64 8.29
CA ARG A 28 -26.44 -1.11 9.60
C ARG A 28 -24.99 -1.59 9.52
N SER A 29 -24.70 -2.48 8.57
CA SER A 29 -23.37 -3.02 8.32
C SER A 29 -22.34 -1.93 7.98
N ALA A 30 -22.74 -0.90 7.22
CA ALA A 30 -21.89 0.24 6.90
C ALA A 30 -21.55 1.10 8.14
N ARG A 31 -22.52 1.34 9.03
CA ARG A 31 -22.29 2.07 10.28
C ARG A 31 -21.35 1.30 11.21
N GLU A 32 -21.57 0.00 11.34
CA GLU A 32 -20.72 -0.89 12.16
C GLU A 32 -19.28 -0.93 11.62
N THR A 33 -19.13 -1.07 10.32
CA THR A 33 -17.84 -1.06 9.63
C THR A 33 -17.10 0.28 9.84
N ARG A 34 -17.78 1.42 9.65
CA ARG A 34 -17.20 2.74 9.91
C ARG A 34 -16.75 2.89 11.35
N ALA A 35 -17.56 2.44 12.31
CA ALA A 35 -17.21 2.49 13.73
C ALA A 35 -16.01 1.57 14.05
N ALA A 36 -15.92 0.40 13.41
CA ALA A 36 -14.80 -0.52 13.55
C ALA A 36 -13.49 0.09 13.02
N LEU A 37 -13.52 0.67 11.82
CA LEU A 37 -12.37 1.36 11.23
C LEU A 37 -11.91 2.54 12.11
N GLY A 38 -12.85 3.33 12.66
CA GLY A 38 -12.51 4.46 13.53
C GLY A 38 -11.81 4.09 14.84
N ARG A 39 -12.02 2.86 15.34
CA ARG A 39 -11.35 2.36 16.55
C ARG A 39 -10.05 1.61 16.27
N LEU A 40 -9.80 1.26 15.01
CA LEU A 40 -8.65 0.46 14.64
C LEU A 40 -7.36 1.24 14.89
N ARG A 41 -6.46 0.63 15.65
CA ARG A 41 -5.12 1.15 15.95
C ARG A 41 -4.13 0.02 15.77
N VAL A 42 -3.20 0.19 14.84
CA VAL A 42 -2.20 -0.81 14.49
C VAL A 42 -0.85 -0.32 14.96
N ARG A 43 -0.30 -1.00 15.96
CA ARG A 43 1.06 -0.74 16.46
C ARG A 43 2.01 -1.76 15.84
N VAL A 44 3.14 -1.26 15.33
CA VAL A 44 4.27 -2.06 14.88
C VAL A 44 5.54 -1.51 15.50
N ALA A 45 6.49 -2.38 15.79
CA ALA A 45 7.83 -2.02 16.21
C ALA A 45 8.85 -2.64 15.25
N SER A 46 9.98 -1.96 15.08
CA SER A 46 11.15 -2.50 14.39
C SER A 46 11.62 -3.78 15.05
N ARG A 47 12.36 -4.62 14.31
CA ARG A 47 12.88 -5.91 14.81
C ARG A 47 13.68 -5.79 16.11
N ASP A 48 14.42 -4.71 16.26
CA ASP A 48 15.24 -4.39 17.43
C ASP A 48 14.46 -3.62 18.53
N GLY A 49 13.19 -3.29 18.30
CA GLY A 49 12.33 -2.54 19.21
C GLY A 49 12.67 -1.06 19.35
N THR A 50 13.64 -0.55 18.59
CA THR A 50 14.14 0.83 18.74
C THR A 50 13.23 1.87 18.07
N VAL A 51 12.42 1.47 17.09
CA VAL A 51 11.44 2.33 16.42
C VAL A 51 10.06 1.71 16.55
N SER A 52 9.05 2.51 16.83
CA SER A 52 7.66 2.05 16.84
C SER A 52 6.73 3.03 16.16
N ALA A 53 5.77 2.52 15.41
CA ALA A 53 4.80 3.29 14.65
C ALA A 53 3.38 2.86 15.04
N VAL A 54 2.47 3.83 15.11
CA VAL A 54 1.05 3.58 15.32
C VAL A 54 0.26 4.16 14.15
N LEU A 55 -0.49 3.31 13.46
CA LEU A 55 -1.43 3.70 12.41
C LEU A 55 -2.86 3.66 12.92
N THR A 56 -3.68 4.53 12.36
CA THR A 56 -5.13 4.55 12.53
C THR A 56 -5.82 3.79 11.41
N GLY A 57 -7.08 3.39 11.62
CA GLY A 57 -7.87 2.68 10.61
C GLY A 57 -8.25 3.50 9.38
N ASP A 58 -8.08 4.83 9.39
CA ASP A 58 -8.16 5.70 8.22
C ASP A 58 -6.79 5.85 7.49
N GLY A 59 -5.77 5.08 7.89
CA GLY A 59 -4.48 5.00 7.21
C GLY A 59 -3.49 6.11 7.55
N ARG A 60 -3.74 6.86 8.63
CA ARG A 60 -2.83 7.94 9.08
C ARG A 60 -1.84 7.42 10.11
N LEU A 61 -0.60 7.91 10.04
CA LEU A 61 0.39 7.68 11.09
C LEU A 61 0.03 8.58 12.29
N ALA A 62 -0.47 7.97 13.35
CA ALA A 62 -0.84 8.66 14.59
C ALA A 62 0.37 8.93 15.48
N ASP A 63 1.35 8.04 15.47
CA ASP A 63 2.55 8.17 16.28
C ASP A 63 3.75 7.50 15.62
N LEU A 64 4.93 8.09 15.81
CA LEU A 64 6.23 7.52 15.45
C LEU A 64 7.20 7.82 16.58
N THR A 65 7.51 6.79 17.36
CA THR A 65 8.36 6.89 18.55
C THR A 65 9.72 6.24 18.31
N PHE A 66 10.77 6.96 18.70
CA PHE A 66 12.15 6.50 18.72
C PHE A 66 12.57 6.20 20.16
N HIS A 67 12.94 4.96 20.44
CA HIS A 67 13.42 4.51 21.75
C HIS A 67 14.95 4.60 21.84
N ALA A 68 15.48 4.40 23.04
CA ALA A 68 16.93 4.36 23.27
C ALA A 68 17.58 3.31 22.34
N GLY A 69 18.66 3.69 21.67
CA GLY A 69 19.36 2.85 20.70
C GLY A 69 18.99 3.11 19.23
N ALA A 70 17.86 3.76 18.93
CA ALA A 70 17.48 4.06 17.54
C ALA A 70 18.53 4.93 16.82
N PHE A 71 19.15 5.85 17.56
CA PHE A 71 20.14 6.79 17.04
C PHE A 71 21.54 6.18 16.87
N ASP A 72 21.80 4.99 17.41
CA ASP A 72 23.09 4.30 17.31
C ASP A 72 23.37 3.80 15.88
N HIS A 73 22.33 3.70 15.06
CA HIS A 73 22.40 3.26 13.66
C HIS A 73 22.88 4.36 12.69
N GLY A 74 23.08 5.59 13.18
CA GLY A 74 23.36 6.75 12.35
C GLY A 74 22.20 7.13 11.41
N PRO A 75 22.33 8.22 10.63
CA PRO A 75 21.20 8.79 9.89
C PRO A 75 20.60 7.84 8.84
N VAL A 76 21.44 7.15 8.07
CA VAL A 76 21.00 6.23 7.01
C VAL A 76 20.41 4.95 7.60
N GLY A 77 20.98 4.43 8.69
CA GLY A 77 20.47 3.25 9.36
C GLY A 77 19.12 3.50 10.03
N LEU A 78 18.97 4.64 10.70
CA LEU A 78 17.70 5.08 11.27
C LEU A 78 16.63 5.27 10.19
N ALA A 79 16.97 5.90 9.06
CA ALA A 79 16.05 6.06 7.94
C ALA A 79 15.58 4.69 7.40
N GLY A 80 16.49 3.73 7.27
CA GLY A 80 16.16 2.35 6.90
C GLY A 80 15.17 1.70 7.87
N LEU A 81 15.45 1.78 9.18
CA LEU A 81 14.58 1.24 10.23
C LEU A 81 13.19 1.88 10.21
N VAL A 82 13.10 3.20 10.04
CA VAL A 82 11.82 3.90 9.95
C VAL A 82 11.01 3.44 8.74
N VAL A 83 11.63 3.40 7.55
CA VAL A 83 10.91 3.01 6.33
C VAL A 83 10.45 1.55 6.41
N GLU A 84 11.28 0.65 6.93
CA GLU A 84 10.91 -0.75 7.15
C GLU A 84 9.73 -0.88 8.11
N THR A 85 9.83 -0.23 9.28
CA THR A 85 8.82 -0.29 10.35
C THR A 85 7.49 0.31 9.93
N VAL A 86 7.52 1.49 9.31
CA VAL A 86 6.31 2.16 8.82
C VAL A 86 5.70 1.37 7.67
N GLY A 87 6.51 0.83 6.75
CA GLY A 87 6.02 -0.03 5.67
C GLY A 87 5.36 -1.32 6.18
N GLU A 88 5.91 -1.93 7.23
CA GLU A 88 5.27 -3.06 7.91
C GLU A 88 3.95 -2.66 8.60
N ALA A 89 3.93 -1.50 9.24
CA ALA A 89 2.72 -0.96 9.86
C ALA A 89 1.59 -0.81 8.81
N TYR A 90 1.87 -0.23 7.65
CA TYR A 90 0.87 -0.07 6.58
C TYR A 90 0.36 -1.41 6.05
N ARG A 91 1.24 -2.40 5.87
CA ARG A 91 0.85 -3.77 5.46
C ARG A 91 -0.06 -4.42 6.50
N MET A 92 0.26 -4.29 7.78
CA MET A 92 -0.55 -4.85 8.86
C MET A 92 -1.90 -4.15 9.00
N ALA A 93 -1.93 -2.81 8.84
CA ALA A 93 -3.15 -2.02 8.82
C ALA A 93 -4.05 -2.41 7.66
N GLY A 94 -3.51 -2.58 6.45
CA GLY A 94 -4.28 -3.03 5.29
C GLY A 94 -5.00 -4.36 5.53
N ARG A 95 -4.30 -5.35 6.11
CA ARG A 95 -4.92 -6.64 6.49
C ARG A 95 -6.08 -6.47 7.47
N GLN A 96 -5.92 -5.60 8.46
CA GLN A 96 -6.96 -5.36 9.46
C GLN A 96 -8.14 -4.54 8.93
N VAL A 97 -7.90 -3.58 8.02
CA VAL A 97 -8.96 -2.83 7.32
C VAL A 97 -9.80 -3.78 6.47
N THR A 98 -9.17 -4.64 5.67
CA THR A 98 -9.90 -5.64 4.88
C THR A 98 -10.74 -6.57 5.76
N ALA A 99 -10.21 -6.99 6.92
CA ALA A 99 -10.97 -7.78 7.89
C ALA A 99 -12.15 -7.01 8.49
N ALA A 100 -12.01 -5.70 8.72
CA ALA A 100 -13.07 -4.85 9.24
C ALA A 100 -14.18 -4.58 8.21
N LEU A 101 -13.88 -4.63 6.91
CA LEU A 101 -14.87 -4.52 5.82
C LEU A 101 -15.71 -5.81 5.63
N ARG A 102 -15.35 -6.92 6.30
CA ARG A 102 -16.00 -8.22 6.14
C ARG A 102 -17.54 -8.19 6.23
N PRO A 103 -18.17 -7.48 7.20
CA PRO A 103 -19.63 -7.44 7.29
C PRO A 103 -20.33 -6.82 6.07
N LEU A 104 -19.62 -6.02 5.27
CA LEU A 104 -20.14 -5.41 4.04
C LEU A 104 -19.97 -6.28 2.80
N LEU A 105 -19.06 -7.26 2.85
CA LEU A 105 -18.65 -8.03 1.66
C LEU A 105 -19.33 -9.40 1.57
N ASP A 106 -19.97 -9.88 2.63
CA ASP A 106 -20.65 -11.20 2.71
C ASP A 106 -19.80 -12.36 2.15
N LEU A 107 -18.46 -12.25 2.27
CA LEU A 107 -17.51 -13.26 1.81
C LEU A 107 -17.08 -14.16 2.98
N PRO A 108 -17.13 -15.50 2.83
CA PRO A 108 -16.52 -16.41 3.78
C PRO A 108 -14.99 -16.21 3.76
N PHE A 109 -14.42 -15.87 4.92
CA PHE A 109 -12.97 -15.72 5.09
C PHE A 109 -12.33 -17.10 5.32
N ASP A 110 -11.60 -17.61 4.32
CA ASP A 110 -10.68 -18.72 4.50
C ASP A 110 -9.31 -18.17 4.96
N PRO A 111 -8.86 -18.45 6.20
CA PRO A 111 -7.56 -17.98 6.70
C PRO A 111 -6.36 -18.61 5.96
N GLY A 112 -6.57 -19.65 5.14
CA GLY A 112 -5.50 -20.39 4.44
C GLY A 112 -5.15 -19.90 3.04
N THR A 113 -6.04 -19.12 2.41
CA THR A 113 -5.83 -18.65 1.04
C THR A 113 -5.62 -17.15 1.08
N GLY A 114 -4.39 -16.69 0.81
CA GLY A 114 -4.09 -15.26 0.68
C GLY A 114 -5.13 -14.59 -0.21
N GLY A 115 -6.04 -13.82 0.40
CA GLY A 115 -7.12 -13.12 -0.29
C GLY A 115 -6.58 -12.25 -1.42
N PRO A 116 -7.45 -11.83 -2.37
CA PRO A 116 -7.02 -11.15 -3.59
C PRO A 116 -6.06 -10.03 -3.20
N ALA A 117 -4.82 -10.16 -3.64
CA ALA A 117 -3.78 -9.19 -3.40
C ALA A 117 -4.24 -7.87 -4.03
N CYS A 118 -4.91 -7.03 -3.23
CA CYS A 118 -5.04 -5.61 -3.52
C CYS A 118 -3.61 -5.17 -3.80
N GLY A 119 -3.34 -4.73 -5.03
CA GLY A 119 -2.01 -4.34 -5.47
C GLY A 119 -1.46 -3.33 -4.48
N HIS A 120 -0.57 -3.79 -3.61
CA HIS A 120 0.14 -2.89 -2.74
C HIS A 120 1.06 -2.10 -3.66
N ALA A 121 0.97 -0.78 -3.61
CA ALA A 121 2.13 0.03 -3.97
C ALA A 121 3.20 -0.27 -2.91
N THR A 122 3.85 -1.43 -3.03
CA THR A 122 5.14 -1.69 -2.44
C THR A 122 5.99 -0.49 -2.83
N ALA A 123 6.69 0.14 -1.88
CA ALA A 123 7.69 1.14 -2.23
C ALA A 123 8.51 0.58 -3.40
N PRO A 124 8.66 1.32 -4.51
CA PRO A 124 9.17 0.76 -5.75
C PRO A 124 10.49 0.06 -5.43
N ALA A 125 10.60 -1.20 -5.83
CA ALA A 125 11.84 -1.93 -5.63
C ALA A 125 12.96 -1.13 -6.30
N PHE A 126 14.20 -1.25 -5.83
CA PHE A 126 15.32 -0.49 -6.42
C PHE A 126 15.37 -0.59 -7.96
N GLY A 127 15.04 -1.77 -8.50
CA GLY A 127 14.90 -1.98 -9.94
C GLY A 127 13.84 -1.11 -10.64
N ASP A 128 12.70 -0.90 -10.00
CA ASP A 128 11.62 -0.06 -10.53
C ASP A 128 12.05 1.42 -10.59
N LEU A 129 12.73 1.92 -9.56
CA LEU A 129 13.28 3.27 -9.53
C LEU A 129 14.32 3.49 -10.65
N VAL A 130 15.24 2.54 -10.83
CA VAL A 130 16.22 2.59 -11.94
C VAL A 130 15.50 2.67 -13.29
N ARG A 131 14.48 1.83 -13.49
CA ARG A 131 13.71 1.78 -14.73
C ARG A 131 12.92 3.06 -14.97
N GLU A 132 12.33 3.64 -13.94
CA GLU A 132 11.57 4.90 -14.03
C GLU A 132 12.48 6.06 -14.41
N HIS A 133 13.59 6.25 -13.68
CA HIS A 133 14.55 7.31 -13.98
C HIS A 133 15.12 7.17 -15.39
N ARG A 134 15.46 5.95 -15.82
CA ARG A 134 15.90 5.69 -17.19
C ARG A 134 14.86 6.09 -18.23
N ARG A 135 13.59 5.77 -17.99
CA ARG A 135 12.50 6.13 -18.90
C ARG A 135 12.30 7.64 -18.98
N ARG A 136 12.44 8.34 -17.85
CA ARG A 136 12.36 9.81 -17.79
C ARG A 136 13.51 10.49 -18.54
N THR A 137 14.70 9.91 -18.54
CA THR A 137 15.83 10.41 -19.35
C THR A 137 15.75 10.00 -20.82
N GLY A 138 14.77 9.16 -21.19
CA GLY A 138 14.59 8.66 -22.56
C GLY A 138 15.61 7.61 -22.99
N TRP A 139 16.45 7.11 -22.06
CA TRP A 139 17.50 6.15 -22.40
C TRP A 139 16.97 4.73 -22.53
N SER A 140 17.52 3.98 -23.47
CA SER A 140 17.43 2.53 -23.53
C SER A 140 18.27 1.87 -22.43
N GLN A 141 18.05 0.58 -22.18
CA GLN A 141 18.89 -0.18 -21.25
C GLN A 141 20.37 -0.19 -21.70
N GLN A 142 20.62 -0.21 -23.00
CA GLN A 142 21.98 -0.14 -23.55
C GLN A 142 22.64 1.18 -23.19
N GLU A 143 21.97 2.31 -23.46
CA GLU A 143 22.53 3.64 -23.20
C GLU A 143 22.79 3.91 -21.72
N LEU A 144 21.89 3.48 -20.82
CA LEU A 144 22.15 3.60 -19.38
C LEU A 144 23.31 2.70 -18.94
N ALA A 145 23.38 1.48 -19.47
CA ALA A 145 24.46 0.56 -19.13
C ALA A 145 25.82 1.11 -19.57
N ASP A 146 25.90 1.68 -20.77
CA ASP A 146 27.12 2.29 -21.29
C ASP A 146 27.54 3.50 -20.45
N LYS A 147 26.59 4.37 -20.09
CA LYS A 147 26.86 5.55 -19.24
C LYS A 147 27.23 5.19 -17.81
N ALA A 148 26.67 4.12 -17.26
CA ALA A 148 26.97 3.63 -15.93
C ALA A 148 28.18 2.67 -15.89
N CYS A 149 28.83 2.40 -17.03
CA CYS A 149 29.89 1.40 -17.16
C CYS A 149 29.48 0.00 -16.63
N LEU A 150 28.24 -0.40 -16.90
CA LEU A 150 27.67 -1.69 -16.51
C LEU A 150 27.37 -2.55 -17.75
N GLY A 151 27.27 -3.86 -17.57
CA GLY A 151 26.74 -4.72 -18.63
C GLY A 151 25.21 -4.66 -18.70
N VAL A 152 24.63 -4.59 -19.89
CA VAL A 152 23.15 -4.57 -20.10
C VAL A 152 22.44 -5.73 -19.42
N ARG A 153 23.04 -6.93 -19.42
CA ARG A 153 22.48 -8.09 -18.70
C ARG A 153 22.42 -7.85 -17.19
N GLY A 154 23.41 -7.17 -16.63
CA GLY A 154 23.44 -6.78 -15.22
C GLY A 154 22.39 -5.73 -14.90
N LEU A 155 22.29 -4.68 -15.73
CA LEU A 155 21.26 -3.65 -15.60
C LEU A 155 19.84 -4.25 -15.71
N ARG A 156 19.61 -5.16 -16.66
CA ARG A 156 18.31 -5.84 -16.79
C ARG A 156 17.95 -6.62 -15.52
N LYS A 157 18.89 -7.36 -14.94
CA LYS A 157 18.65 -8.08 -13.67
C LYS A 157 18.34 -7.12 -12.53
N ILE A 158 18.97 -5.94 -12.49
CA ILE A 158 18.65 -4.90 -11.52
C ILE A 158 17.22 -4.38 -11.74
N GLU A 159 16.87 -3.98 -12.97
CA GLU A 159 15.52 -3.46 -13.30
C GLU A 159 14.40 -4.47 -13.09
N THR A 160 14.68 -5.78 -13.18
CA THR A 160 13.68 -6.83 -12.94
C THR A 160 13.68 -7.35 -11.49
N GLY A 161 14.45 -6.74 -10.58
CA GLY A 161 14.54 -7.20 -9.19
C GLY A 161 15.27 -8.54 -8.99
N GLY A 162 15.99 -9.03 -10.00
CA GLY A 162 16.81 -10.24 -9.90
C GLY A 162 18.12 -10.05 -9.12
N VAL A 163 18.39 -8.83 -8.65
CA VAL A 163 19.51 -8.51 -7.75
C VAL A 163 18.95 -8.03 -6.42
N VAL A 164 18.99 -8.91 -5.42
CA VAL A 164 18.48 -8.64 -4.06
C VAL A 164 19.38 -7.64 -3.31
N SER A 165 20.69 -7.62 -3.57
CA SER A 165 21.60 -6.67 -2.91
C SER A 165 22.59 -6.08 -3.92
N PRO A 166 22.26 -4.93 -4.54
CA PRO A 166 23.16 -4.24 -5.46
C PRO A 166 24.43 -3.78 -4.73
N ARG A 167 25.59 -3.95 -5.34
CA ARG A 167 26.86 -3.47 -4.75
C ARG A 167 26.81 -1.94 -4.62
N PRO A 168 27.30 -1.33 -3.53
CA PRO A 168 27.29 0.13 -3.36
C PRO A 168 27.96 0.90 -4.52
N ALA A 169 29.02 0.34 -5.10
CA ALA A 169 29.67 0.90 -6.28
C ALA A 169 28.74 0.95 -7.50
N THR A 170 27.91 -0.08 -7.71
CA THR A 170 26.91 -0.12 -8.79
C THR A 170 25.81 0.92 -8.57
N VAL A 171 25.36 1.11 -7.33
CA VAL A 171 24.36 2.14 -6.98
C VAL A 171 24.90 3.54 -7.25
N ARG A 172 26.18 3.81 -6.90
CA ARG A 172 26.85 5.09 -7.21
C ARG A 172 26.91 5.34 -8.72
N LEU A 173 27.41 4.37 -9.49
CA LEU A 173 27.52 4.49 -10.95
C LEU A 173 26.16 4.77 -11.61
N LEU A 174 25.10 4.10 -11.15
CA LEU A 174 23.74 4.35 -11.66
C LEU A 174 23.22 5.73 -11.27
N SER A 175 23.41 6.15 -10.02
CA SER A 175 23.00 7.48 -9.56
C SER A 175 23.69 8.59 -10.34
N ASP A 176 25.00 8.43 -10.58
CA ASP A 176 25.81 9.42 -11.28
C ASP A 176 25.44 9.45 -12.76
N ALA A 177 25.25 8.28 -13.39
CA ALA A 177 24.81 8.18 -14.78
C ALA A 177 23.41 8.80 -14.98
N LEU A 178 22.48 8.57 -14.06
CA LEU A 178 21.13 9.13 -14.10
C LEU A 178 21.07 10.62 -13.74
N GLY A 179 22.20 11.22 -13.34
CA GLY A 179 22.27 12.63 -12.95
C GLY A 179 21.44 12.95 -11.71
N LEU A 180 21.34 12.00 -10.77
CA LEU A 180 20.59 12.22 -9.53
C LEU A 180 21.44 13.03 -8.54
N ASP A 181 20.83 14.05 -7.97
CA ASP A 181 21.41 14.93 -6.96
C ASP A 181 20.47 15.12 -5.76
N GLY A 182 21.00 15.71 -4.68
CA GLY A 182 20.26 16.05 -3.46
C GLY A 182 19.37 14.91 -2.93
N GLU A 183 18.12 15.26 -2.63
CA GLU A 183 17.12 14.34 -2.07
C GLU A 183 16.84 13.13 -2.98
N ARG A 184 16.90 13.30 -4.31
CA ARG A 184 16.68 12.18 -5.26
C ARG A 184 17.80 11.16 -5.18
N ARG A 185 19.04 11.63 -5.03
CA ARG A 185 20.20 10.77 -4.83
C ARG A 185 20.10 10.01 -3.52
N GLU A 186 19.75 10.69 -2.43
CA GLU A 186 19.59 10.06 -1.12
C GLU A 186 18.49 8.99 -1.10
N ALA A 187 17.31 9.30 -1.68
CA ALA A 187 16.22 8.35 -1.82
C ALA A 187 16.64 7.11 -2.65
N PHE A 188 17.45 7.30 -3.69
CA PHE A 188 17.97 6.22 -4.53
C PHE A 188 18.92 5.28 -3.76
N PHE A 189 19.80 5.81 -2.92
CA PHE A 189 20.64 5.00 -2.03
C PHE A 189 19.85 4.27 -0.96
N LEU A 190 18.85 4.94 -0.37
CA LEU A 190 18.00 4.34 0.65
C LEU A 190 17.23 3.14 0.09
N ALA A 191 16.62 3.28 -1.09
CA ALA A 191 15.91 2.18 -1.75
C ALA A 191 16.82 0.99 -2.07
N ALA A 192 18.07 1.24 -2.47
CA ALA A 192 19.05 0.17 -2.67
C ALA A 192 19.42 -0.56 -1.36
N SER A 193 19.39 0.15 -0.22
CA SER A 193 19.70 -0.41 1.09
C SER A 193 18.55 -1.22 1.71
N ILE A 194 17.31 -0.89 1.37
CA ILE A 194 16.09 -1.56 1.85
C ILE A 194 15.74 -2.78 1.00
N SER A 195 16.29 -2.88 -0.22
CA SER A 195 16.09 -4.07 -1.08
C SER A 195 16.76 -5.35 -0.53
N ARG A 196 17.42 -5.29 0.64
CA ARG A 196 17.89 -6.46 1.39
C ARG A 196 16.67 -7.34 1.72
N GLY A 197 16.76 -8.63 1.37
CA GLY A 197 15.65 -9.57 1.35
C GLY A 197 14.96 -9.80 2.69
#